data_AF-A0A9D6E6J3-F1
#
_entry.id   AF-A0A9D6E6J3-F1
#
_cell.length_a   1.000
_cell.length_b   1.000
_cell.length_c   1.000
_cell.angle_alpha   90.00
_cell.angle_beta   90.00
_cell.angle_gamma   90.00
#
_symmetry.space_group_name_H-M   'P 1'
#
loop_
_entity.id
_entity.type
_entity.pdbx_description
1 polymer ?
#
loop_
_entity_poly.entity_id
_entity_poly.type
_entity_poly.pdbx_seq_one_letter_code
_entity_poly.pdbx_strand_id
1 'polypeptide(L)'
;MGPNNPQVAPAPAAASNPDSTQNTLQVAEARDGIVIMNDGTYRAVVMCKAINFDLMSPQEREAVEFAYQGFLNSLNFPIQIFMRSEKVDLKPYLKKLDKIRTSQDNMLLGLLIEDYITFLDAIAQQTNIMDKQFYVVISYPDPNQDVRSTIKQSTGFFTGVAGLFGSKDKTPHIVIDEKALEDAKTELRNRVQSVIQGLQQASVQSLPLDTQELIELYYNVYNPDTATHQHLGKFEELSTPVIEKGKSAAVPAGGGT
;
A
#
# COMPACT_ATOMS: atom_id res chain seq x y z
N MET A 1 -37.60 22.41 -45.51
CA MET A 1 -36.26 21.80 -45.39
C MET A 1 -35.64 22.30 -44.10
N GLY A 2 -35.65 21.49 -43.05
CA GLY A 2 -34.85 21.69 -41.84
C GLY A 2 -34.08 20.39 -41.60
N PRO A 3 -32.76 20.43 -41.37
CA PRO A 3 -31.98 19.21 -41.19
C PRO A 3 -32.29 18.58 -39.83
N ASN A 4 -32.80 17.34 -39.88
CA ASN A 4 -33.08 16.50 -38.74
C ASN A 4 -31.73 15.98 -38.20
N ASN A 5 -31.35 16.40 -36.99
CA ASN A 5 -30.11 15.99 -36.34
C ASN A 5 -30.36 14.63 -35.63
N PRO A 6 -29.69 13.51 -35.99
CA PRO A 6 -29.86 12.27 -35.26
C PRO A 6 -29.15 12.36 -33.91
N GLN A 7 -29.94 12.27 -32.84
CA GLN A 7 -29.50 12.22 -31.46
C GLN A 7 -28.78 10.89 -31.20
N VAL A 8 -27.47 10.94 -30.91
CA VAL A 8 -26.66 9.76 -30.60
C VAL A 8 -27.08 9.22 -29.23
N ALA A 9 -27.61 7.99 -29.21
CA ALA A 9 -27.96 7.29 -27.98
C ALA A 9 -26.70 7.01 -27.15
N PRO A 10 -26.75 7.13 -25.80
CA PRO A 10 -25.60 6.79 -24.95
C PRO A 10 -25.32 5.29 -25.04
N ALA A 11 -24.04 4.94 -25.20
CA ALA A 11 -23.59 3.56 -25.26
C ALA A 11 -24.01 2.79 -24.00
N PRO A 12 -24.52 1.56 -24.11
CA PRO A 12 -24.93 0.77 -22.95
C PRO A 12 -23.69 0.46 -22.10
N ALA A 13 -23.77 0.80 -20.81
CA ALA A 13 -22.77 0.43 -19.81
C ALA A 13 -22.55 -1.09 -19.85
N ALA A 14 -21.29 -1.50 -19.98
CA ALA A 14 -20.91 -2.90 -20.08
C ALA A 14 -21.45 -3.70 -18.89
N ALA A 15 -22.17 -4.78 -19.19
CA ALA A 15 -22.71 -5.67 -18.18
C ALA A 15 -21.56 -6.38 -17.44
N SER A 16 -21.56 -6.33 -16.10
CA SER A 16 -20.56 -6.99 -15.26
C SER A 16 -20.77 -8.51 -15.31
N ASN A 17 -19.86 -9.22 -15.97
CA ASN A 17 -19.85 -10.67 -16.05
C ASN A 17 -19.45 -11.28 -14.69
N PRO A 18 -20.25 -12.16 -14.06
CA PRO A 18 -19.96 -12.76 -12.75
C PRO A 18 -18.67 -13.62 -12.72
N ASP A 19 -18.19 -14.09 -13.88
CA ASP A 19 -16.95 -14.86 -14.05
C ASP A 19 -15.74 -14.00 -14.47
N SER A 20 -15.85 -12.67 -14.41
CA SER A 20 -14.70 -11.78 -14.64
C SER A 20 -13.73 -11.86 -13.46
N THR A 21 -12.42 -11.97 -13.73
CA THR A 21 -11.35 -11.88 -12.73
C THR A 21 -11.41 -10.60 -11.89
N GLN A 22 -12.12 -9.58 -12.37
CA GLN A 22 -12.44 -8.35 -11.62
C GLN A 22 -13.35 -8.60 -10.41
N ASN A 23 -14.16 -9.67 -10.41
CA ASN A 23 -15.07 -10.02 -9.32
C ASN A 23 -14.36 -10.73 -8.14
N THR A 24 -13.08 -11.12 -8.33
CA THR A 24 -12.22 -11.66 -7.26
C THR A 24 -11.60 -10.55 -6.41
N LEU A 25 -11.56 -9.31 -6.93
CA LEU A 25 -10.98 -8.18 -6.21
C LEU A 25 -11.98 -7.70 -5.15
N GLN A 26 -11.76 -8.10 -3.89
CA GLN A 26 -12.62 -7.73 -2.76
C GLN A 26 -12.41 -6.29 -2.27
N VAL A 27 -11.58 -5.50 -2.98
CA VAL A 27 -11.30 -4.10 -2.67
C VAL A 27 -12.24 -3.23 -3.49
N ALA A 28 -13.01 -2.38 -2.82
CA ALA A 28 -13.90 -1.42 -3.46
C ALA A 28 -13.10 -0.17 -3.89
N GLU A 29 -12.31 0.38 -2.98
CA GLU A 29 -11.54 1.60 -3.19
C GLU A 29 -10.39 1.68 -2.17
N ALA A 30 -9.29 2.35 -2.53
CA ALA A 30 -8.29 2.81 -1.57
C ALA A 30 -8.26 4.34 -1.59
N ARG A 31 -8.41 4.97 -0.42
CA ARG A 31 -8.41 6.43 -0.26
C ARG A 31 -7.92 6.81 1.13
N ASP A 32 -7.20 7.93 1.23
CA ASP A 32 -6.69 8.50 2.49
C ASP A 32 -5.91 7.50 3.37
N GLY A 33 -5.12 6.61 2.75
CA GLY A 33 -4.35 5.58 3.46
C GLY A 33 -5.19 4.43 4.03
N ILE A 34 -6.44 4.27 3.56
CA ILE A 34 -7.37 3.23 4.01
C ILE A 34 -7.92 2.48 2.81
N VAL A 35 -8.08 1.17 2.98
CA VAL A 35 -8.71 0.29 2.01
C VAL A 35 -10.14 0.03 2.43
N ILE A 36 -11.07 0.36 1.53
CA ILE A 36 -12.50 0.10 1.66
C ILE A 36 -12.79 -1.18 0.89
N MET A 37 -13.47 -2.11 1.54
CA MET A 37 -13.66 -3.45 1.03
C MET A 37 -15.10 -3.66 0.57
N ASN A 38 -15.33 -4.64 -0.29
CA ASN A 38 -16.64 -4.88 -0.88
C ASN A 38 -17.71 -5.31 0.15
N ASP A 39 -17.28 -5.74 1.33
CA ASP A 39 -18.15 -6.03 2.46
C ASP A 39 -18.49 -4.79 3.30
N GLY A 40 -17.89 -3.62 3.01
CA GLY A 40 -18.04 -2.39 3.77
C GLY A 40 -17.11 -2.28 4.99
N THR A 41 -16.17 -3.21 5.15
CA THR A 41 -15.13 -3.12 6.18
C THR A 41 -13.95 -2.26 5.71
N TYR A 42 -13.22 -1.70 6.67
CA TYR A 42 -12.08 -0.84 6.44
C TYR A 42 -10.79 -1.52 6.89
N ARG A 43 -9.70 -1.30 6.16
CA ARG A 43 -8.38 -1.83 6.52
C ARG A 43 -7.31 -0.74 6.40
N ALA A 44 -6.42 -0.68 7.39
CA ALA A 44 -5.15 0.01 7.29
C ALA A 44 -4.02 -1.02 7.20
N VAL A 45 -2.95 -0.69 6.49
CA VAL A 45 -1.79 -1.57 6.33
C VAL A 45 -0.54 -0.85 6.81
N VAL A 46 0.24 -1.52 7.65
CA VAL A 46 1.50 -1.03 8.20
C VAL A 46 2.63 -1.91 7.68
N MET A 47 3.59 -1.34 6.97
CA MET A 47 4.80 -2.05 6.57
C MET A 47 5.79 -2.09 7.73
N CYS A 48 6.47 -3.23 7.89
CA CYS A 48 7.42 -3.46 8.98
C CYS A 48 8.79 -3.87 8.43
N LYS A 49 9.85 -3.30 8.99
CA LYS A 49 11.22 -3.65 8.66
C LYS A 49 11.69 -4.82 9.52
N ALA A 50 12.25 -5.84 8.87
CA ALA A 50 12.86 -6.96 9.57
C ALA A 50 14.07 -6.52 10.42
N ILE A 51 14.26 -7.18 11.56
CA ILE A 51 15.38 -6.99 12.47
C ILE A 51 16.34 -8.19 12.41
N ASN A 52 17.64 -7.95 12.61
CA ASN A 52 18.65 -9.01 12.64
C ASN A 52 18.70 -9.69 14.01
N PHE A 53 17.62 -10.39 14.37
CA PHE A 53 17.44 -11.01 15.70
C PHE A 53 18.57 -12.00 16.04
N ASP A 54 19.06 -12.76 15.06
CA ASP A 54 20.11 -13.76 15.28
C ASP A 54 21.48 -13.17 15.62
N LEU A 55 21.73 -11.91 15.26
CA LEU A 55 22.99 -11.22 15.55
C LEU A 55 22.99 -10.49 16.89
N MET A 56 21.84 -10.45 17.57
CA MET A 56 21.69 -9.79 18.86
C MET A 56 22.28 -10.64 20.00
N SER A 57 22.79 -9.98 21.04
CA SER A 57 23.20 -10.65 22.27
C SER A 57 22.02 -11.34 22.96
N PRO A 58 22.25 -12.34 23.83
CA PRO A 58 21.17 -13.00 24.58
C PRO A 58 20.26 -12.01 25.34
N GLN A 59 20.83 -10.98 25.94
CA GLN A 59 20.09 -9.97 26.69
C GLN A 59 19.22 -9.09 25.77
N GLU A 60 19.73 -8.71 24.60
CA GLU A 60 18.95 -7.96 23.61
C GLU A 60 17.81 -8.79 23.04
N ARG A 61 18.06 -10.07 22.75
CA ARG A 61 17.01 -10.99 22.28
C ARG A 61 15.90 -11.14 23.31
N GLU A 62 16.26 -11.34 24.58
CA GLU A 62 15.31 -11.43 25.69
C GLU A 62 14.49 -10.13 25.82
N ALA A 63 15.12 -8.96 25.69
CA ALA A 63 14.41 -7.68 25.71
C ALA A 63 13.41 -7.53 24.55
N VAL A 64 13.80 -7.95 23.34
CA VAL A 64 12.91 -7.94 22.16
C VAL A 64 11.75 -8.92 22.34
N GLU A 65 12.00 -10.11 22.87
CA GLU A 65 10.96 -11.11 23.17
C GLU A 65 9.94 -10.58 24.18
N PHE A 66 10.40 -9.99 25.29
CA PHE A 66 9.50 -9.39 26.28
C PHE A 66 8.69 -8.22 25.71
N ALA A 67 9.32 -7.37 24.90
CA ALA A 67 8.63 -6.26 24.24
C ALA A 67 7.58 -6.78 23.24
N TYR A 68 7.90 -7.83 22.47
CA TYR A 68 6.96 -8.44 21.54
C TYR A 68 5.77 -9.12 22.26
N GLN A 69 6.02 -9.77 23.40
CA GLN A 69 4.95 -10.26 24.28
C GLN A 69 4.05 -9.12 24.78
N GLY A 70 4.65 -8.01 25.20
CA GLY A 70 3.92 -6.80 25.61
C GLY A 70 3.04 -6.25 24.48
N PHE A 71 3.58 -6.19 23.26
CA PHE A 71 2.82 -5.82 22.07
C PHE A 71 1.60 -6.74 21.86
N LEU A 72 1.79 -8.06 21.84
CA LEU A 72 0.70 -9.02 21.66
C LEU A 72 -0.39 -8.89 22.73
N ASN A 73 0.00 -8.68 23.98
CA ASN A 73 -0.93 -8.50 25.10
C ASN A 73 -1.68 -7.15 25.06
N SER A 74 -1.13 -6.14 24.38
CA SER A 74 -1.77 -4.82 24.23
C SER A 74 -2.84 -4.77 23.14
N LEU A 75 -2.88 -5.75 22.24
CA LEU A 75 -3.82 -5.78 21.12
C LEU A 75 -5.23 -6.10 21.60
N ASN A 76 -6.16 -5.16 21.40
CA ASN A 76 -7.58 -5.32 21.69
C ASN A 76 -8.46 -5.38 20.43
N PHE A 77 -7.83 -5.52 19.25
CA PHE A 77 -8.47 -5.67 17.95
C PHE A 77 -7.74 -6.72 17.10
N PRO A 78 -8.41 -7.33 16.11
CA PRO A 78 -7.77 -8.29 15.22
C PRO A 78 -6.73 -7.61 14.32
N ILE A 79 -5.55 -8.22 14.27
CA ILE A 79 -4.52 -7.91 13.27
C ILE A 79 -4.22 -9.16 12.45
N GLN A 80 -3.73 -8.95 11.24
CA GLN A 80 -3.19 -10.00 10.39
C GLN A 80 -1.75 -9.66 10.02
N ILE A 81 -0.83 -10.57 10.27
CA ILE A 81 0.54 -10.47 9.79
C ILE A 81 0.60 -11.12 8.42
N PHE A 82 0.95 -10.34 7.41
CA PHE A 82 1.11 -10.78 6.03
C PHE A 82 2.58 -10.64 5.65
N MET A 83 3.17 -11.75 5.19
CA MET A 83 4.55 -11.78 4.71
C MET A 83 4.53 -12.14 3.23
N ARG A 84 5.29 -11.40 2.43
CA ARG A 84 5.47 -11.66 1.01
C ARG A 84 6.95 -11.80 0.69
N SER A 85 7.28 -12.76 -0.17
CA SER A 85 8.61 -12.85 -0.77
C SER A 85 8.53 -12.41 -2.22
N GLU A 86 9.42 -11.51 -2.62
CA GLU A 86 9.52 -11.01 -3.99
C GLU A 86 10.95 -11.13 -4.49
N LYS A 87 11.13 -11.27 -5.81
CA LYS A 87 12.48 -11.33 -6.39
C LYS A 87 13.10 -9.95 -6.32
N VAL A 88 14.36 -9.89 -5.91
CA VAL A 88 15.13 -8.65 -5.93
C VAL A 88 15.35 -8.21 -7.38
N ASP A 89 14.91 -6.98 -7.71
CA ASP A 89 15.27 -6.36 -8.99
C ASP A 89 16.64 -5.68 -8.89
N LEU A 90 17.65 -6.28 -9.51
CA LEU A 90 19.00 -5.72 -9.56
C LEU A 90 19.19 -4.69 -10.69
N LYS A 91 18.24 -4.53 -11.61
CA LYS A 91 18.37 -3.61 -12.76
C LYS A 91 18.69 -2.16 -12.35
N PRO A 92 18.07 -1.57 -11.31
CA PRO A 92 18.41 -0.20 -10.89
C PRO A 92 19.87 -0.10 -10.42
N TYR A 93 20.34 -1.12 -9.70
CA TYR A 93 21.71 -1.19 -9.22
C TYR A 93 22.70 -1.37 -10.39
N LEU A 94 22.43 -2.27 -11.32
CA LEU A 94 23.23 -2.46 -12.53
C LEU A 94 23.29 -1.19 -13.39
N LYS A 95 22.17 -0.47 -13.55
CA LYS A 95 22.14 0.85 -14.23
C LYS A 95 23.00 1.89 -13.53
N LYS A 96 23.03 1.87 -12.19
CA LYS A 96 23.90 2.77 -11.41
C LYS A 96 25.38 2.45 -11.66
N LEU A 97 25.74 1.17 -11.67
CA LEU A 97 27.11 0.74 -12.00
C LEU A 97 27.50 1.11 -13.42
N ASP A 98 26.59 0.94 -14.38
CA ASP A 98 26.80 1.32 -15.77
C ASP A 98 27.07 2.83 -15.91
N LYS A 99 26.30 3.66 -15.19
CA LYS A 99 26.54 5.11 -15.15
C LYS A 99 27.91 5.46 -14.57
N ILE A 100 28.33 4.77 -13.50
CA ILE A 100 29.66 4.96 -12.89
C ILE A 100 30.75 4.57 -13.89
N ARG A 101 30.60 3.44 -14.59
CA ARG A 101 31.50 2.98 -15.65
C ARG A 101 31.68 4.05 -16.74
N THR A 102 30.59 4.62 -17.25
CA THR A 102 30.66 5.64 -18.32
C THR A 102 31.31 6.94 -17.86
N SER A 103 31.20 7.29 -16.57
CA SER A 103 31.84 8.48 -16.00
C SER A 103 33.31 8.28 -15.61
N GLN A 104 33.86 7.08 -15.79
CA GLN A 104 35.20 6.75 -15.32
C GLN A 104 36.27 6.98 -16.39
N ASP A 105 37.20 7.88 -16.12
CA ASP A 105 38.30 8.19 -17.05
C ASP A 105 39.38 7.09 -17.11
N ASN A 106 39.51 6.30 -16.04
CA ASN A 106 40.47 5.20 -15.97
C ASN A 106 39.93 3.94 -16.66
N MET A 107 40.48 3.64 -17.84
CA MET A 107 40.10 2.49 -18.65
C MET A 107 40.16 1.15 -17.90
N LEU A 108 41.18 0.92 -17.05
CA LEU A 108 41.31 -0.33 -16.29
C LEU A 108 40.19 -0.48 -15.26
N LEU A 109 39.80 0.63 -14.61
CA LEU A 109 38.70 0.61 -13.67
C LEU A 109 37.35 0.42 -14.40
N GLY A 110 37.19 1.02 -15.57
CA GLY A 110 36.03 0.80 -16.43
C GLY A 110 35.84 -0.67 -16.80
N LEU A 111 36.92 -1.34 -17.21
CA LEU A 111 36.92 -2.78 -17.53
C LEU A 111 36.55 -3.62 -16.30
N LEU A 112 37.12 -3.31 -15.12
CA LEU A 112 36.81 -4.03 -13.88
C LEU A 112 35.32 -3.88 -13.47
N ILE A 113 34.73 -2.71 -13.68
CA ILE A 113 33.29 -2.48 -13.42
C ILE A 113 32.44 -3.29 -14.39
N GLU A 114 32.83 -3.38 -15.66
CA GLU A 114 32.13 -4.18 -16.67
C GLU A 114 32.16 -5.68 -16.35
N ASP A 115 33.32 -6.21 -15.93
CA ASP A 115 33.45 -7.59 -15.45
C ASP A 115 32.56 -7.82 -14.22
N TYR A 116 32.51 -6.86 -13.30
CA TYR A 116 31.66 -6.95 -12.10
C TYR A 116 30.16 -6.93 -12.44
N ILE A 117 29.72 -6.07 -13.37
CA ILE A 117 28.34 -6.04 -13.87
C ILE A 117 27.97 -7.40 -14.48
N THR A 118 28.85 -7.95 -15.32
CA THR A 118 28.64 -9.25 -15.98
C THR A 118 28.56 -10.39 -14.96
N PHE A 119 29.43 -10.37 -13.96
CA PHE A 119 29.40 -11.33 -12.85
C PHE A 119 28.08 -11.24 -12.06
N LEU A 120 27.64 -10.02 -11.71
CA LEU A 120 26.39 -9.83 -10.98
C LEU A 120 25.17 -10.26 -11.79
N ASP A 121 25.12 -9.98 -13.09
CA ASP A 121 24.02 -10.42 -13.95
C ASP A 121 23.96 -11.96 -14.04
N ALA A 122 25.12 -12.62 -14.17
CA ALA A 122 25.19 -14.08 -14.15
C ALA A 122 24.72 -14.68 -12.81
N ILE A 123 25.11 -14.09 -11.67
CA ILE A 123 24.65 -14.51 -10.34
C ILE A 123 23.16 -14.25 -10.17
N ALA A 124 22.64 -13.12 -10.65
CA ALA A 124 21.22 -12.77 -10.59
C ALA A 124 20.34 -13.78 -11.36
N GLN A 125 20.84 -14.31 -12.48
CA GLN A 125 20.14 -15.31 -13.28
C GLN A 125 20.18 -16.71 -12.67
N GLN A 126 21.26 -17.05 -11.95
CA GLN A 126 21.44 -18.36 -11.31
C GLN A 126 20.82 -18.45 -9.93
N THR A 127 20.86 -17.35 -9.17
CA THR A 127 20.36 -17.28 -7.79
C THR A 127 19.05 -16.50 -7.77
N ASN A 128 17.99 -17.17 -7.34
CA ASN A 128 16.69 -16.53 -7.18
C ASN A 128 16.69 -15.75 -5.85
N ILE A 129 17.38 -14.60 -5.84
CA ILE A 129 17.51 -13.75 -4.65
C ILE A 129 16.13 -13.18 -4.32
N MET A 130 15.64 -13.51 -3.13
CA MET A 130 14.35 -13.07 -2.62
C MET A 130 14.53 -12.02 -1.55
N ASP A 131 13.70 -10.99 -1.59
CA ASP A 131 13.47 -10.07 -0.49
C ASP A 131 12.14 -10.40 0.21
N LYS A 132 12.07 -10.20 1.53
CA LYS A 132 10.89 -10.47 2.33
C LYS A 132 10.32 -9.16 2.87
N GLN A 133 9.10 -8.87 2.44
CA GLN A 133 8.33 -7.73 2.89
C GLN A 133 7.30 -8.18 3.94
N PHE A 134 7.19 -7.43 5.03
CA PHE A 134 6.30 -7.74 6.15
C PHE A 134 5.27 -6.63 6.32
N TYR A 135 4.02 -7.02 6.48
CA TYR A 135 2.89 -6.12 6.62
C TYR A 135 2.02 -6.54 7.80
N VAL A 136 1.49 -5.57 8.53
CA VAL A 136 0.46 -5.75 9.53
C VAL A 136 -0.81 -5.10 9.02
N VAL A 137 -1.83 -5.90 8.77
CA VAL A 137 -3.15 -5.46 8.32
C VAL A 137 -4.04 -5.32 9.54
N ILE A 138 -4.60 -4.13 9.71
CA ILE A 138 -5.48 -3.76 10.82
C ILE A 138 -6.88 -3.60 10.25
N SER A 139 -7.83 -4.39 10.75
CA SER A 139 -9.22 -4.34 10.29
C SER A 139 -10.10 -3.53 11.24
N TYR A 140 -11.03 -2.78 10.65
CA TYR A 140 -12.11 -2.11 11.35
C TYR A 140 -13.44 -2.43 10.65
N PRO A 141 -14.35 -3.18 11.28
CA PRO A 141 -15.70 -3.38 10.75
C PRO A 141 -16.50 -2.08 10.88
N ASP A 142 -17.34 -1.75 9.88
CA ASP A 142 -18.28 -0.61 9.99
C ASP A 142 -19.23 -0.87 11.17
N PRO A 143 -19.26 -0.04 12.22
CA PRO A 143 -20.17 -0.21 13.36
C PRO A 143 -21.65 -0.13 12.94
N ASN A 144 -21.94 0.42 11.75
CA ASN A 144 -23.30 0.50 11.20
C ASN A 144 -23.70 -0.71 10.33
N GLN A 145 -22.84 -1.72 10.15
CA GLN A 145 -23.21 -2.93 9.40
C GLN A 145 -24.43 -3.63 10.03
N ASP A 146 -24.48 -3.76 11.36
CA ASP A 146 -25.58 -4.39 12.08
C ASP A 146 -26.88 -3.58 11.98
N VAL A 147 -26.78 -2.24 12.00
CA VAL A 147 -27.96 -1.37 11.86
C VAL A 147 -28.50 -1.41 10.42
N ARG A 148 -27.61 -1.48 9.41
CA ARG A 148 -27.98 -1.55 7.99
C ARG A 148 -28.53 -2.91 7.58
N SER A 149 -28.01 -4.01 8.12
CA SER A 149 -28.58 -5.35 7.91
C SER A 149 -29.99 -5.46 8.53
N THR A 150 -30.20 -4.84 9.69
CA THR A 150 -31.52 -4.78 10.37
C THR A 150 -32.52 -3.88 9.63
N ILE A 151 -32.10 -2.75 9.06
CA ILE A 151 -32.97 -1.89 8.22
C ILE A 151 -33.31 -2.57 6.88
N LYS A 152 -32.39 -3.35 6.29
CA LYS A 152 -32.70 -4.21 5.13
C LYS A 152 -33.73 -5.29 5.48
N GLN A 153 -33.73 -5.82 6.70
CA GLN A 153 -34.74 -6.79 7.15
C GLN A 153 -36.11 -6.16 7.45
N SER A 154 -36.18 -4.94 7.99
CA SER A 154 -37.47 -4.27 8.23
C SER A 154 -38.13 -3.75 6.95
N THR A 155 -37.34 -3.40 5.93
CA THR A 155 -37.85 -3.10 4.58
C THR A 155 -38.23 -4.39 3.81
N GLY A 156 -37.73 -5.55 4.25
CA GLY A 156 -37.99 -6.88 3.70
C GLY A 156 -39.40 -7.43 4.00
N PHE A 157 -40.10 -6.92 5.02
CA PHE A 157 -41.47 -7.35 5.30
C PHE A 157 -42.54 -6.63 4.47
N PHE A 158 -42.25 -5.44 3.92
CA PHE A 158 -43.18 -4.71 3.04
C PHE A 158 -42.98 -4.99 1.54
N THR A 159 -41.89 -5.68 1.17
CA THR A 159 -41.54 -5.99 -0.24
C THR A 159 -41.93 -7.40 -0.69
N GLY A 160 -42.38 -8.26 0.22
CA GLY A 160 -42.78 -9.65 -0.06
C GLY A 160 -43.93 -9.82 -1.06
N VAL A 161 -44.70 -8.76 -1.35
CA VAL A 161 -45.79 -8.80 -2.36
C VAL A 161 -45.46 -8.06 -3.66
N ALA A 162 -44.39 -7.25 -3.69
CA ALA A 162 -43.97 -6.51 -4.89
C ALA A 162 -42.76 -7.14 -5.61
N GLY A 163 -42.08 -8.10 -4.98
CA GLY A 163 -40.85 -8.73 -5.48
C GLY A 163 -41.03 -9.92 -6.44
N LEU A 164 -42.26 -10.36 -6.74
CA LEU A 164 -42.51 -11.51 -7.63
C LEU A 164 -42.54 -11.15 -9.13
N PHE A 165 -42.32 -9.89 -9.50
CA PHE A 165 -42.43 -9.41 -10.90
C PHE A 165 -41.19 -8.67 -11.44
N GLY A 166 -40.00 -8.85 -10.86
CA GLY A 166 -38.84 -8.11 -11.36
C GLY A 166 -37.49 -8.66 -10.92
N SER A 167 -37.03 -9.72 -11.57
CA SER A 167 -35.63 -10.13 -11.55
C SER A 167 -34.76 -9.04 -12.19
N LYS A 168 -33.82 -8.48 -11.42
CA LYS A 168 -32.58 -7.93 -11.96
C LYS A 168 -31.52 -7.91 -10.88
N ASP A 169 -30.43 -8.62 -11.17
CA ASP A 169 -29.19 -8.70 -10.42
C ASP A 169 -28.75 -7.33 -9.89
N LYS A 170 -28.63 -7.22 -8.57
CA LYS A 170 -28.02 -6.07 -7.92
C LYS A 170 -26.65 -6.49 -7.43
N THR A 171 -25.62 -6.17 -8.21
CA THR A 171 -24.28 -5.94 -7.67
C THR A 171 -24.41 -4.91 -6.54
N PRO A 172 -23.86 -5.16 -5.33
CA PRO A 172 -23.97 -4.23 -4.23
C PRO A 172 -23.09 -3.01 -4.54
N HIS A 173 -23.69 -1.93 -5.05
CA HIS A 173 -23.03 -0.64 -5.07
C HIS A 173 -22.97 -0.12 -3.63
N ILE A 174 -21.78 -0.17 -3.03
CA ILE A 174 -21.56 0.31 -1.66
C ILE A 174 -21.60 1.82 -1.72
N VAL A 175 -22.68 2.39 -1.21
CA VAL A 175 -22.74 3.82 -0.94
C VAL A 175 -21.85 4.05 0.27
N ILE A 176 -20.65 4.58 0.03
CA ILE A 176 -19.73 4.97 1.09
C ILE A 176 -20.40 6.09 1.86
N ASP A 177 -20.69 5.84 3.13
CA ASP A 177 -21.17 6.86 4.04
C ASP A 177 -19.98 7.65 4.55
N GLU A 178 -19.88 8.89 4.12
CA GLU A 178 -18.78 9.78 4.47
C GLU A 178 -18.59 9.88 6.00
N LYS A 179 -19.68 9.83 6.77
CA LYS A 179 -19.59 9.88 8.23
C LYS A 179 -18.95 8.61 8.80
N ALA A 180 -19.38 7.44 8.33
CA ALA A 180 -18.81 6.16 8.76
C ALA A 180 -17.33 6.03 8.35
N LEU A 181 -16.96 6.61 7.20
CA LEU A 181 -15.57 6.68 6.75
C LEU A 181 -14.72 7.55 7.69
N GLU A 182 -15.20 8.72 8.11
CA GLU A 182 -14.47 9.59 9.04
C GLU A 182 -14.31 8.96 10.44
N ASP A 183 -15.34 8.26 10.92
CA ASP A 183 -15.27 7.49 12.16
C ASP A 183 -14.23 6.35 12.04
N ALA A 184 -14.26 5.61 10.92
CA ALA A 184 -13.31 4.55 10.62
C ALA A 184 -11.87 5.06 10.50
N LYS A 185 -11.66 6.22 9.87
CA LYS A 185 -10.35 6.89 9.78
C LYS A 185 -9.78 7.17 11.15
N THR A 186 -10.59 7.77 12.01
CA THR A 186 -10.18 8.14 13.37
C THR A 186 -9.77 6.91 14.16
N GLU A 187 -10.60 5.87 14.14
CA GLU A 187 -10.33 4.63 14.86
C GLU A 187 -9.14 3.87 14.29
N LEU A 188 -9.04 3.70 12.97
CA LEU A 188 -7.90 3.03 12.33
C LEU A 188 -6.60 3.77 12.61
N ARG A 189 -6.60 5.11 12.61
CA ARG A 189 -5.43 5.91 12.95
C ARG A 189 -4.96 5.63 14.39
N ASN A 190 -5.88 5.54 15.35
CA ASN A 190 -5.55 5.19 16.72
C ASN A 190 -4.96 3.78 16.81
N ARG A 191 -5.58 2.79 16.16
CA ARG A 191 -5.09 1.40 16.12
C ARG A 191 -3.71 1.28 15.47
N VAL A 192 -3.50 1.96 14.35
CA VAL A 192 -2.21 2.06 13.67
C VAL A 192 -1.14 2.63 14.60
N GLN A 193 -1.43 3.71 15.32
CA GLN A 193 -0.48 4.27 16.28
C GLN A 193 -0.15 3.30 17.41
N SER A 194 -1.14 2.60 17.97
CA SER A 194 -0.90 1.57 18.98
C SER A 194 -0.01 0.44 18.45
N VAL A 195 -0.25 -0.02 17.21
CA VAL A 195 0.59 -1.04 16.56
C VAL A 195 2.02 -0.55 16.36
N ILE A 196 2.20 0.64 15.81
CA ILE A 196 3.53 1.22 15.56
C ILE A 196 4.31 1.36 16.86
N GLN A 197 3.68 1.89 17.93
CA GLN A 197 4.32 2.05 19.23
C GLN A 197 4.71 0.70 19.85
N GLY A 198 3.83 -0.30 19.77
CA GLY A 198 4.13 -1.65 20.28
C GLY A 198 5.27 -2.34 19.52
N LEU A 199 5.28 -2.23 18.19
CA LEU A 199 6.36 -2.76 17.35
C LEU A 199 7.69 -2.03 17.58
N GLN A 200 7.64 -0.71 17.79
CA GLN A 200 8.83 0.09 18.08
C GLN A 200 9.51 -0.35 19.38
N GLN A 201 8.75 -0.75 20.41
CA GLN A 201 9.32 -1.30 21.64
C GLN A 201 10.06 -2.62 21.39
N ALA A 202 9.60 -3.43 20.44
CA ALA A 202 10.29 -4.64 19.98
C ALA A 202 11.43 -4.35 18.98
N SER A 203 11.88 -3.09 18.87
CA SER A 203 12.87 -2.62 17.89
C SER A 203 12.48 -2.81 16.42
N VAL A 204 11.20 -3.09 16.13
CA VAL A 204 10.68 -3.24 14.78
C VAL A 204 10.20 -1.88 14.28
N GLN A 205 10.92 -1.33 13.30
CA GLN A 205 10.51 -0.08 12.65
C GLN A 205 9.33 -0.35 11.73
N SER A 206 8.32 0.53 11.78
CA SER A 206 7.09 0.37 11.01
C SER A 206 6.52 1.70 10.54
N LEU A 207 5.86 1.69 9.38
CA LEU A 207 5.26 2.86 8.74
C LEU A 207 3.89 2.49 8.15
N PRO A 208 2.85 3.32 8.33
CA PRO A 208 1.57 3.10 7.67
C PRO A 208 1.70 3.41 6.18
N LEU A 209 1.07 2.58 5.34
CA LEU A 209 1.07 2.81 3.90
C LEU A 209 0.08 3.90 3.52
N ASP A 210 0.50 4.79 2.61
CA ASP A 210 -0.38 5.76 1.99
C ASP A 210 -1.26 5.14 0.89
N THR A 211 -2.14 5.94 0.29
CA THR A 211 -3.07 5.47 -0.74
C THR A 211 -2.35 4.89 -1.97
N GLN A 212 -1.26 5.51 -2.41
CA GLN A 212 -0.52 5.07 -3.58
C GLN A 212 0.21 3.76 -3.28
N GLU A 213 0.87 3.68 -2.14
CA GLU A 213 1.58 2.49 -1.67
C GLU A 213 0.62 1.31 -1.47
N LEU A 214 -0.60 1.57 -1.00
CA LEU A 214 -1.66 0.58 -0.94
C LEU A 214 -2.06 0.08 -2.33
N ILE A 215 -2.32 1.00 -3.28
CA ILE A 215 -2.68 0.63 -4.66
C ILE A 215 -1.59 -0.25 -5.27
N GLU A 216 -0.32 0.12 -5.10
CA GLU A 216 0.82 -0.65 -5.58
C GLU A 216 0.91 -2.03 -4.89
N LEU A 217 0.73 -2.09 -3.58
CA LEU A 217 0.69 -3.35 -2.84
C LEU A 217 -0.37 -4.30 -3.41
N TYR A 218 -1.62 -3.83 -3.54
CA TYR A 218 -2.70 -4.67 -4.08
C TYR A 218 -2.45 -5.04 -5.54
N TYR A 219 -2.04 -4.10 -6.38
CA TYR A 219 -1.67 -4.39 -7.76
C TYR A 219 -0.60 -5.47 -7.83
N ASN A 220 0.43 -5.37 -7.00
CA ASN A 220 1.54 -6.30 -6.99
C ASN A 220 1.13 -7.69 -6.47
N VAL A 221 0.24 -7.75 -5.48
CA VAL A 221 -0.30 -9.00 -4.93
C VAL A 221 -1.19 -9.73 -5.94
N TYR A 222 -2.02 -9.00 -6.69
CA TYR A 222 -2.87 -9.61 -7.72
C TYR A 222 -2.14 -9.92 -9.03
N ASN A 223 -1.00 -9.27 -9.30
CA ASN A 223 -0.23 -9.42 -10.55
C ASN A 223 1.24 -9.78 -10.27
N PRO A 224 1.54 -10.94 -9.63
CA PRO A 224 2.89 -11.27 -9.16
C PRO A 224 3.94 -11.34 -10.28
N ASP A 225 3.56 -11.73 -11.50
CA ASP A 225 4.50 -11.88 -12.64
C ASP A 225 4.78 -10.56 -13.38
N THR A 226 3.88 -9.58 -13.30
CA THR A 226 3.99 -8.27 -13.99
C THR A 226 4.51 -7.18 -13.06
N ALA A 227 4.23 -7.28 -11.76
CA ALA A 227 4.63 -6.35 -10.70
C ALA A 227 6.14 -6.10 -10.64
N THR A 228 6.95 -7.15 -10.79
CA THR A 228 8.43 -7.07 -10.75
C THR A 228 9.02 -6.23 -11.89
N HIS A 229 8.21 -5.78 -12.85
CA HIS A 229 8.65 -4.98 -13.99
C HIS A 229 8.17 -3.54 -13.97
N GLN A 230 7.33 -3.15 -13.00
CA GLN A 230 6.71 -1.83 -13.01
C GLN A 230 6.58 -1.26 -11.59
N HIS A 231 7.69 -0.74 -11.05
CA HIS A 231 7.62 0.15 -9.89
C HIS A 231 6.98 1.47 -10.35
N LEU A 232 5.75 1.73 -9.91
CA LEU A 232 5.19 3.07 -9.91
C LEU A 232 5.78 3.80 -8.69
N GLY A 233 6.21 5.04 -8.85
CA GLY A 233 6.61 5.90 -7.72
C GLY A 233 7.95 5.58 -7.02
N LYS A 234 8.78 6.61 -6.84
CA LYS A 234 10.07 6.50 -6.15
C LYS A 234 9.89 6.68 -4.64
N PHE A 235 10.14 5.62 -3.87
CA PHE A 235 10.10 5.64 -2.41
C PHE A 235 11.34 6.29 -1.76
N GLU A 236 12.46 6.42 -2.48
CA GLU A 236 13.69 7.01 -1.92
C GLU A 236 13.62 8.54 -1.73
N GLU A 237 12.59 9.23 -2.25
CA GLU A 237 12.46 10.69 -2.14
C GLU A 237 11.66 11.15 -0.89
N LEU A 238 11.05 10.24 -0.10
CA LEU A 238 10.25 10.60 1.08
C LEU A 238 11.06 10.76 2.37
N SER A 239 12.32 10.31 2.42
CA SER A 239 13.20 10.50 3.57
C SER A 239 14.15 11.69 3.36
N THR A 240 13.62 12.91 3.40
CA THR A 240 14.30 14.07 4.04
C THR A 240 13.52 15.37 3.80
N PRO A 241 13.00 16.03 4.85
CA PRO A 241 12.92 17.48 4.83
C PRO A 241 14.33 18.00 5.16
N VAL A 242 15.19 18.17 4.16
CA VAL A 242 16.37 19.03 4.34
C VAL A 242 15.85 20.46 4.39
N ILE A 243 15.69 20.99 5.59
CA ILE A 243 15.45 22.41 5.81
C ILE A 243 16.73 23.15 5.41
N GLU A 244 16.81 23.57 4.15
CA GLU A 244 17.84 24.51 3.74
C GLU A 244 17.46 25.89 4.32
N LYS A 245 18.17 26.26 5.38
CA LYS A 245 18.02 27.55 6.06
C LYS A 245 18.26 28.65 5.02
N GLY A 246 17.22 29.43 4.71
CA GLY A 246 17.28 30.52 3.73
C GLY A 246 18.50 31.41 3.97
N LYS A 247 19.36 31.52 2.96
CA LYS A 247 20.41 32.54 2.90
C LYS A 247 19.74 33.91 3.02
N SER A 248 19.89 34.55 4.16
CA SER A 248 19.65 35.97 4.34
C SER A 248 20.57 36.73 3.38
N ALA A 249 19.99 37.32 2.34
CA ALA A 249 20.69 38.22 1.45
C ALA A 249 21.29 39.38 2.27
N ALA A 250 22.62 39.49 2.25
CA ALA A 250 23.31 40.64 2.79
C ALA A 250 22.90 41.88 1.99
N VAL A 251 22.34 42.88 2.70
CA VAL A 251 22.13 44.23 2.16
C VAL A 251 23.50 44.84 1.88
N PRO A 252 23.80 45.31 0.66
CA PRO A 252 25.06 46.00 0.41
C PRO A 252 25.00 47.38 1.07
N ALA A 253 25.96 47.62 1.97
CA ALA A 253 26.27 48.94 2.47
C ALA A 253 26.85 49.78 1.31
N GLY A 254 26.13 50.83 0.91
CA GLY A 254 26.60 51.87 0.01
C GLY A 254 26.13 53.22 0.53
N GLY A 255 27.07 53.99 1.08
CA GLY A 255 26.81 55.30 1.66
C GLY A 255 26.84 56.46 0.64
N GLY A 256 26.31 57.58 1.09
CA GLY A 256 26.67 58.94 0.65
C GLY A 256 25.92 59.48 -0.56
N THR A 257 24.92 60.34 -0.34
CA THR A 257 25.08 61.82 -0.23
C THR A 257 23.88 62.39 0.51
#